data_AF-A0A2N7ARM3-F1
#
_entry.id   AF-A0A2N7ARM3-F1
#
_cell.length_a   1.000
_cell.length_b   1.000
_cell.length_c   1.000
_cell.angle_alpha   90.00
_cell.angle_beta   90.00
_cell.angle_gamma   90.00
#
_symmetry.space_group_name_H-M   'P 1'
#
loop_
_entity.id
_entity.type
_entity.pdbx_description
1 polymer ?
#
loop_
_entity_poly.entity_id
_entity_poly.type
_entity_poly.pdbx_seq_one_letter_code
_entity_poly.pdbx_strand_id
1 'polypeptide(L)'
;KKELDLVELRFNNKKNLTIVVNNLVAVLFTFVAFPRLEFSSSANERFNMLLPGHAWNQLAIVALIFNFPYLRKKTSVKLTYLFVVSWFLINGERADITGLVFGITIYILMKKSGQKDLGKILRAFLIFLFLFLFLVLLNSIATLRNGQEVTFLSEVKGLLTTPTTSDVGYLFNVAIDYEQCFGTLKGQLLKANLISAIPFTSPSGFNTFTEAVKYVNPGGEPILAMPIMDFGIKGIYFVSILDFLFFRIFVQYKNLFFKYEFILMLSSIPRMVWYGRSYTYNSILFFVPILFIVNYFIDKYRI
;
A
#
# COMPACT_ATOMS: atom_id res chain seq x y z
N LYS A 1 3.86 15.95 -18.40
CA LYS A 1 2.67 16.83 -18.56
C LYS A 1 1.36 16.13 -18.21
N LYS A 2 1.03 14.94 -18.74
CA LYS A 2 -0.23 14.21 -18.42
C LYS A 2 -0.43 13.86 -16.93
N GLU A 3 0.64 13.47 -16.24
CA GLU A 3 0.58 13.14 -14.79
C GLU A 3 0.27 14.36 -13.91
N LEU A 4 0.72 15.55 -14.28
CA LEU A 4 0.45 16.78 -13.51
C LEU A 4 -1.05 17.12 -13.49
N ASP A 5 -1.79 16.73 -14.54
CA ASP A 5 -3.24 16.93 -14.63
C ASP A 5 -4.02 16.01 -13.65
N LEU A 6 -3.42 14.89 -13.23
CA LEU A 6 -3.98 13.98 -12.23
C LEU A 6 -3.79 14.51 -10.80
N VAL A 7 -2.80 15.38 -10.61
CA VAL A 7 -2.41 15.94 -9.31
C VAL A 7 -3.21 17.21 -8.97
N GLU A 8 -4.09 17.65 -9.87
CA GLU A 8 -5.02 18.73 -9.61
C GLU A 8 -6.38 18.18 -9.20
N LEU A 9 -6.50 17.72 -7.96
CA LEU A 9 -7.81 17.44 -7.40
C LEU A 9 -8.57 18.76 -7.13
N ARG A 10 -9.34 19.24 -8.11
CA ARG A 10 -10.33 20.31 -7.94
C ARG A 10 -11.61 19.70 -7.43
N PHE A 11 -11.95 19.98 -6.18
CA PHE A 11 -13.21 19.54 -5.59
C PHE A 11 -14.19 20.71 -5.56
N ASN A 12 -15.38 20.49 -6.11
CA ASN A 12 -16.56 21.15 -5.56
C ASN A 12 -16.66 20.75 -4.08
N ASN A 13 -17.01 21.70 -3.21
CA ASN A 13 -17.22 21.43 -1.78
C ASN A 13 -18.13 20.20 -1.62
N LYS A 14 -17.56 19.01 -1.38
CA LYS A 14 -18.37 17.84 -1.05
C LYS A 14 -19.04 18.10 0.28
N LYS A 15 -20.26 17.60 0.38
CA LYS A 15 -21.16 17.83 1.51
C LYS A 15 -20.61 17.15 2.77
N ASN A 16 -21.04 17.62 3.93
CA ASN A 16 -20.62 17.05 5.21
C ASN A 16 -20.94 15.54 5.31
N LEU A 17 -22.02 15.04 4.69
CA LEU A 17 -22.40 13.63 4.75
C LEU A 17 -21.37 12.71 4.08
N THR A 18 -20.90 13.04 2.88
CA THR A 18 -19.84 12.31 2.18
C THR A 18 -18.60 12.13 3.06
N ILE A 19 -18.19 13.21 3.76
CA ILE A 19 -17.03 13.17 4.66
C ILE A 19 -17.30 12.23 5.84
N VAL A 20 -18.50 12.29 6.43
CA VAL A 20 -18.93 11.43 7.54
C VAL A 20 -18.94 9.96 7.13
N VAL A 21 -19.52 9.62 5.97
CA VAL A 21 -19.55 8.23 5.46
C VAL A 21 -18.15 7.68 5.26
N ASN A 22 -17.27 8.42 4.59
CA ASN A 22 -15.88 7.98 4.40
C ASN A 22 -15.13 7.86 5.73
N ASN A 23 -15.38 8.75 6.71
CA ASN A 23 -14.79 8.63 8.04
C ASN A 23 -15.28 7.37 8.77
N LEU A 24 -16.58 7.06 8.69
CA LEU A 24 -17.17 5.87 9.28
C LEU A 24 -16.60 4.60 8.64
N VAL A 25 -16.52 4.55 7.31
CA VAL A 25 -15.88 3.44 6.59
C VAL A 25 -14.44 3.24 7.08
N ALA A 26 -13.65 4.32 7.14
CA ALA A 26 -12.26 4.22 7.58
C ALA A 26 -12.13 3.65 9.01
N VAL A 27 -12.93 4.15 9.96
CA VAL A 27 -12.91 3.69 11.36
C VAL A 27 -13.44 2.26 11.49
N LEU A 28 -14.58 1.94 10.89
CA LEU A 28 -15.19 0.61 10.98
C LEU A 28 -14.27 -0.47 10.41
N PHE A 29 -13.71 -0.25 9.21
CA PHE A 29 -12.83 -1.25 8.60
C PHE A 29 -11.45 -1.34 9.24
N THR A 30 -11.05 -0.33 10.02
CA THR A 30 -9.90 -0.42 10.91
C THR A 30 -10.14 -1.43 12.02
N PHE A 31 -11.32 -1.41 12.65
CA PHE A 31 -11.70 -2.41 13.66
C PHE A 31 -11.93 -3.80 13.05
N VAL A 32 -12.49 -3.89 11.84
CA VAL A 32 -12.65 -5.17 11.13
C VAL A 32 -11.29 -5.82 10.85
N ALA A 33 -10.32 -5.03 10.37
CA ALA A 33 -8.97 -5.51 10.11
C ALA A 33 -8.23 -5.88 11.39
N PHE A 34 -8.40 -5.09 12.46
CA PHE A 34 -7.70 -5.25 13.72
C PHE A 34 -8.66 -5.10 14.90
N PRO A 35 -9.41 -6.16 15.28
CA PRO A 35 -10.45 -6.07 16.30
C PRO A 35 -9.95 -6.01 17.75
N ARG A 36 -8.65 -5.96 17.96
CA ARG A 36 -8.04 -6.16 19.27
C ARG A 36 -7.37 -4.89 19.77
N LEU A 37 -7.44 -4.69 21.08
CA LEU A 37 -6.76 -3.62 21.83
C LEU A 37 -5.44 -4.09 22.47
N GLU A 38 -4.97 -5.29 22.12
CA GLU A 38 -3.79 -5.89 22.76
C GLU A 38 -2.50 -5.40 22.10
N PHE A 39 -1.60 -4.84 22.91
CA PHE A 39 -0.29 -4.34 22.48
C PHE A 39 0.73 -5.45 22.15
N SER A 40 0.37 -6.73 22.37
CA SER A 40 1.22 -7.90 22.14
C SER A 40 0.42 -9.00 21.43
N SER A 41 0.36 -8.97 20.10
CA SER A 41 -0.19 -10.07 19.31
C SER A 41 0.93 -10.88 18.66
N SER A 42 0.79 -12.21 18.69
CA SER A 42 1.65 -13.11 17.92
C SER A 42 1.44 -12.89 16.42
N ALA A 43 2.47 -13.17 15.59
CA ALA A 43 2.39 -12.93 14.14
C ALA A 43 1.22 -13.66 13.45
N ASN A 44 0.80 -14.81 13.98
CA ASN A 44 -0.34 -15.59 13.48
C ASN A 44 -1.69 -14.98 13.90
N GLU A 45 -1.78 -14.42 15.10
CA GLU A 45 -3.03 -13.82 15.58
C GLU A 45 -3.34 -12.45 14.98
N ARG A 46 -2.32 -11.77 14.46
CA ARG A 46 -2.45 -10.48 13.76
C ARG A 46 -3.36 -10.55 12.53
N PHE A 47 -3.50 -11.71 11.90
CA PHE A 47 -4.32 -11.90 10.71
C PHE A 47 -5.72 -12.47 11.01
N ASN A 48 -6.09 -12.62 12.28
CA ASN A 48 -7.45 -12.97 12.70
C ASN A 48 -8.37 -11.74 12.63
N MET A 49 -8.74 -11.39 11.40
CA MET A 49 -9.69 -10.30 11.09
C MET A 49 -11.13 -10.72 11.42
N LEU A 50 -12.02 -9.75 11.67
CA LEU A 50 -13.45 -10.05 11.94
C LEU A 50 -14.18 -10.59 10.71
N LEU A 51 -13.71 -10.22 9.51
CA LEU A 51 -14.26 -10.68 8.25
C LEU A 51 -13.19 -11.43 7.47
N PRO A 52 -13.57 -12.52 6.76
CA PRO A 52 -12.63 -13.25 5.93
C PRO A 52 -12.07 -12.35 4.82
N GLY A 53 -10.78 -12.51 4.52
CA GLY A 53 -10.06 -11.72 3.51
C GLY A 53 -9.13 -10.68 4.13
N HIS A 54 -7.98 -10.47 3.49
CA HIS A 54 -6.90 -9.61 3.99
C HIS A 54 -6.90 -8.18 3.43
N ALA A 55 -8.02 -7.75 2.83
CA ALA A 55 -8.11 -6.50 2.08
C ALA A 55 -8.81 -5.36 2.85
N TRP A 56 -9.39 -5.64 4.03
CA TRP A 56 -10.16 -4.66 4.81
C TRP A 56 -9.35 -3.45 5.25
N ASN A 57 -8.08 -3.67 5.59
CA ASN A 57 -7.12 -2.62 5.88
C ASN A 57 -6.97 -1.65 4.70
N GLN A 58 -6.96 -2.15 3.46
CA GLN A 58 -6.86 -1.29 2.29
C GLN A 58 -8.13 -0.46 2.05
N LEU A 59 -9.31 -1.00 2.35
CA LEU A 59 -10.55 -0.23 2.27
C LEU A 59 -10.51 0.99 3.22
N ALA A 60 -9.93 0.82 4.42
CA ALA A 60 -9.71 1.95 5.32
C ALA A 60 -8.76 3.00 4.71
N ILE A 61 -7.67 2.57 4.07
CA ILE A 61 -6.74 3.47 3.37
C ILE A 61 -7.43 4.19 2.20
N VAL A 62 -8.24 3.49 1.40
CA VAL A 62 -9.01 4.09 0.30
C VAL A 62 -9.96 5.15 0.85
N ALA A 63 -10.68 4.87 1.94
CA ALA A 63 -11.58 5.84 2.56
C ALA A 63 -10.82 7.10 3.06
N LEU A 64 -9.62 6.94 3.63
CA LEU A 64 -8.75 8.07 3.95
C LEU A 64 -8.36 8.86 2.70
N ILE A 65 -7.94 8.20 1.61
CA ILE A 65 -7.60 8.86 0.34
C ILE A 65 -8.78 9.70 -0.19
N PHE A 66 -10.02 9.20 -0.06
CA PHE A 66 -11.22 9.96 -0.42
C PHE A 66 -11.41 11.24 0.40
N ASN A 67 -11.01 11.20 1.68
CA ASN A 67 -11.09 12.31 2.62
C ASN A 67 -9.85 13.21 2.68
N PHE A 68 -8.72 12.79 2.10
CA PHE A 68 -7.48 13.56 1.97
C PHE A 68 -7.67 15.05 1.59
N PRO A 69 -8.57 15.41 0.65
CA PRO A 69 -8.77 16.80 0.25
C PRO A 69 -9.25 17.72 1.38
N TYR A 70 -9.94 17.15 2.36
CA TYR A 70 -10.55 17.84 3.48
C TYR A 70 -9.67 17.83 4.72
N LEU A 71 -8.53 17.14 4.69
CA LEU A 71 -7.62 16.97 5.82
C LEU A 71 -7.19 18.32 6.45
N ARG A 72 -6.98 19.35 5.62
CA ARG A 72 -6.61 20.69 6.14
C ARG A 72 -7.80 21.46 6.70
N LYS A 73 -9.01 21.21 6.19
CA LYS A 73 -10.22 22.02 6.42
C LYS A 73 -11.10 21.52 7.56
N LYS A 74 -11.15 20.20 7.81
CA LYS A 74 -12.14 19.59 8.71
C LYS A 74 -11.46 18.82 9.84
N THR A 75 -11.81 19.16 11.08
CA THR A 75 -11.26 18.52 12.28
C THR A 75 -11.64 17.04 12.36
N SER A 76 -12.86 16.66 11.96
CA SER A 76 -13.29 15.26 11.92
C SER A 76 -12.35 14.39 11.08
N VAL A 77 -11.93 14.88 9.90
CA VAL A 77 -10.99 14.16 9.04
C VAL A 77 -9.61 14.04 9.69
N LYS A 78 -9.11 15.09 10.35
CA LYS A 78 -7.83 15.03 11.08
C LYS A 78 -7.85 13.96 12.17
N LEU A 79 -8.95 13.90 12.94
CA LEU A 79 -9.12 12.91 13.99
C LEU A 79 -9.22 11.48 13.43
N THR A 80 -9.94 11.28 12.31
CA THR A 80 -10.01 9.98 11.64
C THR A 80 -8.64 9.53 11.14
N TYR A 81 -7.87 10.43 10.51
CA TYR A 81 -6.50 10.11 10.11
C TYR A 81 -5.62 9.72 11.30
N LEU A 82 -5.65 10.51 12.38
CA LEU A 82 -4.88 10.23 13.59
C LEU A 82 -5.27 8.87 14.18
N PHE A 83 -6.57 8.58 14.28
CA PHE A 83 -7.08 7.32 14.81
C PHE A 83 -6.61 6.13 13.97
N VAL A 84 -6.87 6.13 12.66
CA VAL A 84 -6.54 4.99 11.78
C VAL A 84 -5.03 4.75 11.74
N VAL A 85 -4.23 5.82 11.62
CA VAL A 85 -2.76 5.71 11.63
C VAL A 85 -2.27 5.12 12.93
N SER A 86 -2.69 5.67 14.08
CA SER A 86 -2.27 5.14 15.39
C SER A 86 -2.69 3.70 15.59
N TRP A 87 -3.91 3.33 15.21
CA TRP A 87 -4.43 1.97 15.37
C TRP A 87 -3.65 0.94 14.55
N PHE A 88 -3.37 1.26 13.28
CA PHE A 88 -2.58 0.40 12.40
C PHE A 88 -1.16 0.21 12.94
N LEU A 89 -0.53 1.30 13.39
CA LEU A 89 0.82 1.26 13.93
C LEU A 89 0.91 0.44 15.22
N ILE A 90 -0.06 0.58 16.14
CA ILE A 90 -0.16 -0.22 17.36
C ILE A 90 -0.29 -1.72 17.02
N ASN A 91 -1.09 -2.05 16.00
CA ASN A 91 -1.26 -3.44 15.52
C ASN A 91 -0.11 -3.90 14.60
N GLY A 92 0.94 -3.10 14.42
CA GLY A 92 2.13 -3.46 13.65
C GLY A 92 1.96 -3.41 12.12
N GLU A 93 0.85 -2.85 11.62
CA GLU A 93 0.58 -2.64 10.20
C GLU A 93 1.29 -1.39 9.69
N ARG A 94 2.60 -1.53 9.48
CA ARG A 94 3.48 -0.43 9.07
C ARG A 94 3.46 -0.19 7.56
N ALA A 95 3.20 -1.21 6.75
CA ALA A 95 3.32 -1.14 5.30
C ALA A 95 2.27 -0.20 4.68
N ASP A 96 1.02 -0.32 5.11
CA ASP A 96 -0.08 0.50 4.58
C ASP A 96 0.04 1.97 5.00
N ILE A 97 0.46 2.24 6.24
CA ILE A 97 0.67 3.61 6.73
C ILE A 97 1.88 4.24 6.05
N THR A 98 2.98 3.50 5.88
CA THR A 98 4.15 3.97 5.11
C THR A 98 3.75 4.32 3.70
N GLY A 99 2.97 3.45 3.06
CA GLY A 99 2.39 3.67 1.75
C GLY A 99 1.55 4.94 1.69
N LEU A 100 0.58 5.11 2.59
CA LEU A 100 -0.26 6.30 2.66
C LEU A 100 0.57 7.60 2.77
N VAL A 101 1.54 7.63 3.69
CA VAL A 101 2.41 8.78 3.92
C VAL A 101 3.28 9.07 2.69
N PHE A 102 3.89 8.04 2.11
CA PHE A 102 4.76 8.16 0.95
C PHE A 102 3.98 8.64 -0.28
N GLY A 103 2.82 8.04 -0.56
CA GLY A 103 1.97 8.40 -1.69
C GLY A 103 1.43 9.83 -1.61
N ILE A 104 0.96 10.26 -0.43
CA ILE A 104 0.54 11.65 -0.19
C ILE A 104 1.72 12.61 -0.38
N THR A 105 2.90 12.24 0.09
CA THR A 105 4.11 13.06 -0.05
C THR A 105 4.50 13.26 -1.50
N ILE A 106 4.53 12.19 -2.30
CA ILE A 106 4.78 12.25 -3.75
C ILE A 106 3.73 13.14 -4.41
N TYR A 107 2.45 12.94 -4.10
CA TYR A 107 1.35 13.76 -4.64
C TYR A 107 1.55 15.26 -4.34
N ILE A 108 1.91 15.62 -3.10
CA ILE A 108 2.16 17.02 -2.71
C ILE A 108 3.36 17.60 -3.47
N LEU A 109 4.42 16.82 -3.63
CA LEU A 109 5.63 17.23 -4.37
C LEU A 109 5.31 17.47 -5.85
N MET A 110 4.57 16.56 -6.49
CA MET A 110 4.16 16.69 -7.88
C MET A 110 3.31 17.95 -8.11
N LYS A 111 2.39 18.27 -7.20
CA LYS A 111 1.51 19.47 -7.31
C LYS A 111 2.30 20.77 -7.35
N LYS A 112 3.46 20.81 -6.70
CA LYS A 112 4.27 22.02 -6.50
C LYS A 112 5.53 22.06 -7.37
N SER A 113 5.68 21.10 -8.30
CA SER A 113 6.83 20.96 -9.19
C SER A 113 7.13 22.20 -10.07
N GLY A 114 6.17 23.11 -10.25
CA GLY A 114 6.33 24.33 -11.08
C GLY A 114 7.10 25.52 -10.48
N GLN A 115 7.32 25.63 -9.17
CA GLN A 115 7.86 26.87 -8.54
C GLN A 115 9.38 26.82 -8.32
N LYS A 116 10.22 27.35 -9.22
CA LYS A 116 11.69 27.38 -9.03
C LYS A 116 12.10 28.36 -7.92
N ASP A 117 12.21 27.88 -6.67
CA ASP A 117 12.68 28.72 -5.54
C ASP A 117 13.46 27.90 -4.51
N LEU A 118 14.35 28.56 -3.76
CA LEU A 118 15.11 28.02 -2.61
C LEU A 118 14.20 27.28 -1.60
N GLY A 119 12.95 27.74 -1.49
CA GLY A 119 11.93 27.09 -0.67
C GLY A 119 11.58 25.66 -1.11
N LYS A 120 11.89 25.23 -2.34
CA LYS A 120 11.74 23.81 -2.76
C LYS A 120 12.76 22.91 -2.09
N ILE A 121 14.02 23.35 -1.99
CA ILE A 121 15.09 22.56 -1.35
C ILE A 121 14.79 22.41 0.13
N LEU A 122 14.44 23.50 0.82
CA LEU A 122 14.05 23.45 2.23
C LEU A 122 12.82 22.55 2.45
N ARG A 123 11.82 22.62 1.56
CA ARG A 123 10.64 21.73 1.63
C ARG A 123 10.99 20.26 1.39
N ALA A 124 11.82 19.98 0.39
CA ALA A 124 12.29 18.63 0.11
C ALA A 124 13.10 18.08 1.30
N PHE A 125 13.95 18.91 1.91
CA PHE A 125 14.68 18.57 3.12
C PHE A 125 13.74 18.32 4.31
N LEU A 126 12.74 19.16 4.55
CA LEU A 126 11.74 18.95 5.62
C LEU A 126 10.91 17.68 5.40
N ILE A 127 10.55 17.39 4.15
CA ILE A 127 9.87 16.15 3.77
C ILE A 127 10.77 14.95 4.02
N PHE A 128 12.04 15.03 3.60
CA PHE A 128 13.03 13.99 3.84
C PHE A 128 13.23 13.76 5.34
N LEU A 129 13.41 14.82 6.13
CA LEU A 129 13.55 14.75 7.58
C LEU A 129 12.31 14.13 8.23
N PHE A 130 11.11 14.52 7.79
CA PHE A 130 9.87 13.93 8.26
C PHE A 130 9.78 12.43 7.94
N LEU A 131 10.08 12.03 6.69
CA LEU A 131 10.11 10.62 6.29
C LEU A 131 11.16 9.83 7.08
N PHE A 132 12.34 10.42 7.30
CA PHE A 132 13.41 9.81 8.08
C PHE A 132 12.98 9.58 9.53
N LEU A 133 12.47 10.60 10.22
CA LEU A 133 11.96 10.49 11.59
C LEU A 133 10.78 9.52 11.68
N PHE A 134 9.91 9.52 10.67
CA PHE A 134 8.81 8.57 10.57
C PHE A 134 9.31 7.13 10.45
N LEU A 135 10.32 6.86 9.63
CA LEU A 135 10.94 5.53 9.53
C LEU A 135 11.63 5.11 10.83
N VAL A 136 12.32 6.02 11.51
CA VAL A 136 12.88 5.75 12.86
C VAL A 136 11.78 5.35 13.83
N LEU A 137 10.67 6.09 13.87
CA LEU A 137 9.50 5.77 14.71
C LEU A 137 8.95 4.37 14.39
N LEU A 138 8.80 4.03 13.10
CA LEU A 138 8.31 2.71 12.68
C LEU A 138 9.24 1.57 13.08
N ASN A 139 10.54 1.82 13.14
CA ASN A 139 11.51 0.85 13.59
C ASN A 139 11.44 0.69 15.12
N SER A 140 11.34 1.80 15.86
CA SER A 140 11.17 1.79 17.32
C SER A 140 9.94 1.00 17.76
N ILE A 141 8.83 1.14 17.04
CA ILE A 141 7.60 0.37 17.32
C ILE A 141 7.84 -1.13 17.17
N ALA A 142 8.64 -1.56 16.20
CA ALA A 142 8.95 -2.98 16.05
C ALA A 142 9.94 -3.49 17.11
N THR A 143 10.95 -2.70 17.45
CA THR A 143 11.92 -3.03 18.51
C THR A 143 11.23 -3.18 19.86
N LEU A 144 10.33 -2.25 20.23
CA LEU A 144 9.52 -2.34 21.46
C LEU A 144 8.68 -3.61 21.49
N ARG A 145 8.07 -3.98 20.36
CA ARG A 145 7.25 -5.18 20.27
C ARG A 145 8.08 -6.46 20.40
N ASN A 146 9.33 -6.43 19.95
CA ASN A 146 10.27 -7.54 20.10
C ASN A 146 10.89 -7.61 21.52
N GLY A 147 10.43 -6.75 22.45
CA GLY A 147 10.92 -6.70 23.83
C GLY A 147 12.34 -6.15 23.96
N GLN A 148 12.83 -5.43 22.95
CA GLN A 148 14.18 -4.87 22.92
C GLN A 148 14.17 -3.40 23.35
N GLU A 149 15.26 -2.96 23.99
CA GLU A 149 15.43 -1.56 24.36
C GLU A 149 15.61 -0.66 23.13
N VAL A 150 14.86 0.44 23.08
CA VAL A 150 14.94 1.41 22.00
C VAL A 150 15.98 2.47 22.32
N THR A 151 17.04 2.53 21.51
CA THR A 151 18.01 3.63 21.53
C THR A 151 18.02 4.28 20.14
N PHE A 152 18.03 5.62 20.05
CA PHE A 152 18.05 6.30 18.74
C PHE A 152 19.14 5.77 17.79
N LEU A 153 20.33 5.48 18.33
CA LEU A 153 21.45 4.95 17.56
C LEU A 153 21.26 3.50 17.11
N SER A 154 20.55 2.66 17.88
CA SER A 154 20.20 1.30 17.45
C SER A 154 19.13 1.33 16.36
N GLU A 155 18.16 2.24 16.45
CA GLU A 155 17.11 2.39 15.43
C GLU A 155 17.65 2.90 14.10
N VAL A 156 18.57 3.87 14.12
CA VAL A 156 19.25 4.36 12.91
C VAL A 156 20.11 3.26 12.27
N LYS A 157 20.80 2.44 13.08
CA LYS A 157 21.51 1.25 12.57
C LYS A 157 20.52 0.21 12.01
N GLY A 158 19.37 0.02 12.66
CA GLY A 158 18.31 -0.87 12.21
C GLY A 158 17.70 -0.46 10.87
N LEU A 159 17.70 0.83 10.52
CA LEU A 159 17.31 1.29 9.18
C LEU A 159 18.29 0.80 8.10
N LEU A 160 19.58 0.70 8.43
CA LEU A 160 20.62 0.17 7.53
C LEU A 160 20.55 -1.36 7.42
N THR A 161 20.15 -2.04 8.48
CA THR A 161 19.92 -3.50 8.52
C THR A 161 18.42 -3.80 8.46
N THR A 162 17.75 -3.43 7.37
CA THR A 162 16.31 -3.60 7.24
C THR A 162 15.96 -5.07 7.00
N PRO A 163 15.26 -5.78 7.91
CA PRO A 163 14.87 -7.19 7.72
C PRO A 163 14.06 -7.38 6.43
N THR A 164 13.23 -6.38 6.11
CA THR A 164 12.47 -6.30 4.87
C THR A 164 13.38 -6.37 3.63
N THR A 165 14.43 -5.56 3.54
CA THR A 165 15.33 -5.63 2.38
C THR A 165 16.00 -7.00 2.25
N SER A 166 16.34 -7.63 3.38
CA SER A 166 16.89 -8.99 3.42
C SER A 166 15.92 -10.05 2.93
N ASP A 167 14.65 -9.99 3.36
CA ASP A 167 13.60 -10.94 2.94
C ASP A 167 13.31 -10.81 1.43
N VAL A 168 13.26 -9.58 0.90
CA VAL A 168 13.12 -9.36 -0.55
C VAL A 168 14.31 -9.99 -1.29
N GLY A 169 15.54 -9.69 -0.85
CA GLY A 169 16.75 -10.27 -1.45
C GLY A 169 16.80 -11.79 -1.37
N TYR A 170 16.37 -12.36 -0.25
CA TYR A 170 16.24 -13.80 -0.07
C TYR A 170 15.26 -14.42 -1.06
N LEU A 171 14.05 -13.85 -1.18
CA LEU A 171 13.02 -14.33 -2.11
C LEU A 171 13.46 -14.21 -3.59
N PHE A 172 14.26 -13.20 -3.93
CA PHE A 172 14.91 -13.11 -5.23
C PHE A 172 15.90 -14.25 -5.48
N ASN A 173 16.75 -14.56 -4.51
CA ASN A 173 17.70 -15.67 -4.63
C ASN A 173 16.97 -17.01 -4.74
N VAL A 174 15.89 -17.20 -3.98
CA VAL A 174 15.01 -18.37 -4.09
C VAL A 174 14.42 -18.48 -5.50
N ALA A 175 13.95 -17.38 -6.09
CA ALA A 175 13.41 -17.40 -7.45
C ALA A 175 14.45 -17.77 -8.51
N ILE A 176 15.70 -17.30 -8.35
CA ILE A 176 16.82 -17.66 -9.24
C ILE A 176 17.19 -19.13 -9.08
N ASP A 177 17.38 -19.59 -7.84
CA ASP A 177 17.73 -20.97 -7.54
C ASP A 177 16.63 -21.94 -8.01
N TYR A 178 15.36 -21.56 -7.83
CA TYR A 178 14.21 -22.31 -8.32
C TYR A 178 14.25 -22.48 -9.84
N GLU A 179 14.49 -21.39 -10.58
CA GLU A 179 14.55 -21.44 -12.04
C GLU A 179 15.68 -22.33 -12.54
N GLN A 180 16.84 -22.28 -11.86
CA GLN A 180 18.01 -23.10 -12.20
C GLN A 180 17.80 -24.59 -11.90
N CYS A 181 17.14 -24.91 -10.78
CA CYS A 181 16.98 -26.30 -10.32
C CYS A 181 15.73 -27.00 -10.89
N PHE A 182 14.63 -26.27 -11.10
CA PHE A 182 13.32 -26.83 -11.45
C PHE A 182 12.77 -26.30 -12.78
N GLY A 183 13.44 -25.32 -13.39
CA GLY A 183 12.99 -24.66 -14.61
C GLY A 183 11.87 -23.64 -14.38
N THR A 184 11.30 -23.14 -15.48
CA THR A 184 10.29 -22.08 -15.45
C THR A 184 8.87 -22.61 -15.29
N LEU A 185 8.02 -21.88 -14.56
CA LEU A 185 6.60 -22.14 -14.38
C LEU A 185 5.71 -21.75 -15.58
N LYS A 186 6.28 -21.12 -16.62
CA LYS A 186 5.60 -20.80 -17.89
C LYS A 186 4.34 -19.95 -17.72
N GLY A 187 4.34 -19.01 -16.77
CA GLY A 187 3.24 -18.06 -16.56
C GLY A 187 2.14 -18.53 -15.61
N GLN A 188 2.36 -19.61 -14.85
CA GLN A 188 1.40 -20.06 -13.85
C GLN A 188 1.22 -19.03 -12.72
N LEU A 189 2.28 -18.37 -12.27
CA LEU A 189 2.17 -17.35 -11.23
C LEU A 189 1.48 -16.07 -11.73
N LEU A 190 1.78 -15.67 -12.97
CA LEU A 190 1.08 -14.56 -13.62
C LEU A 190 -0.42 -14.85 -13.74
N LYS A 191 -0.79 -16.07 -14.15
CA LYS A 191 -2.19 -16.52 -14.18
C LYS A 191 -2.81 -16.50 -12.78
N ALA A 192 -2.10 -17.00 -11.76
CA ALA A 192 -2.56 -16.97 -10.38
C ALA A 192 -2.83 -15.54 -9.89
N ASN A 193 -1.94 -14.59 -10.19
CA ASN A 193 -2.13 -13.17 -9.86
C ASN A 193 -3.35 -12.55 -10.56
N LEU A 194 -3.62 -12.90 -11.82
CA LEU A 194 -4.82 -12.42 -12.51
C LEU A 194 -6.10 -13.01 -11.91
N ILE A 195 -6.07 -14.30 -11.54
CA ILE A 195 -7.21 -14.95 -10.89
C ILE A 195 -7.44 -14.37 -9.50
N SER A 196 -6.40 -14.01 -8.74
CA SER A 196 -6.55 -13.44 -7.39
C SER A 196 -7.27 -12.08 -7.37
N ALA A 197 -7.42 -11.43 -8.53
CA ALA A 197 -8.25 -10.25 -8.68
C ALA A 197 -9.76 -10.57 -8.61
N ILE A 198 -10.16 -11.83 -8.77
CA ILE A 198 -11.54 -12.28 -8.66
C ILE A 198 -11.84 -12.58 -7.18
N PRO A 199 -12.82 -11.91 -6.57
CA PRO A 199 -13.20 -12.15 -5.17
C PRO A 199 -13.51 -13.63 -4.92
N PHE A 200 -13.18 -14.10 -3.71
CA PHE A 200 -13.41 -15.47 -3.25
C PHE A 200 -12.62 -16.58 -3.96
N THR A 201 -11.64 -16.23 -4.78
CA THR A 201 -10.68 -17.20 -5.34
C THR A 201 -9.40 -17.26 -4.50
N SER A 202 -8.80 -18.45 -4.41
CA SER A 202 -7.52 -18.67 -3.72
C SER A 202 -6.57 -19.45 -4.62
N PRO A 203 -6.01 -18.81 -5.67
CA PRO A 203 -5.12 -19.49 -6.61
C PRO A 203 -3.78 -19.81 -5.95
N SER A 204 -3.10 -20.86 -6.45
CA SER A 204 -1.75 -21.23 -6.01
C SER A 204 -0.76 -20.11 -6.33
N GLY A 205 -0.38 -19.34 -5.32
CA GLY A 205 0.57 -18.23 -5.43
C GLY A 205 2.02 -18.68 -5.27
N PHE A 206 2.92 -17.70 -5.27
CA PHE A 206 4.37 -17.90 -5.13
C PHE A 206 4.74 -18.85 -3.98
N ASN A 207 4.10 -18.66 -2.81
CA ASN A 207 4.37 -19.48 -1.62
C ASN A 207 4.13 -20.96 -1.84
N THR A 208 3.07 -21.33 -2.58
CA THR A 208 2.74 -22.73 -2.86
C THR A 208 3.87 -23.43 -3.60
N PHE A 209 4.52 -22.75 -4.55
CA PHE A 209 5.62 -23.31 -5.33
C PHE A 209 6.93 -23.36 -4.55
N THR A 210 7.23 -22.34 -3.74
CA THR A 210 8.46 -22.31 -2.91
C THR A 210 8.40 -23.32 -1.77
N GLU A 211 7.24 -23.48 -1.12
CA GLU A 211 7.04 -24.42 -0.02
C GLU A 211 7.07 -25.87 -0.51
N ALA A 212 6.57 -26.16 -1.72
CA ALA A 212 6.61 -27.49 -2.33
C ALA A 212 8.05 -28.03 -2.48
N VAL A 213 9.04 -27.14 -2.62
CA VAL A 213 10.47 -27.49 -2.71
C VAL A 213 11.25 -27.14 -1.43
N LYS A 214 10.55 -26.86 -0.32
CA LYS A 214 11.10 -26.62 1.03
C LYS A 214 11.94 -25.36 1.20
N TYR A 215 11.78 -24.33 0.36
CA TYR A 215 12.32 -23.01 0.70
C TYR A 215 11.51 -22.39 1.84
N VAL A 216 12.22 -21.77 2.80
CA VAL A 216 11.58 -21.00 3.86
C VAL A 216 10.94 -19.77 3.21
N ASN A 217 9.68 -19.46 3.52
CA ASN A 217 9.04 -18.28 2.98
C ASN A 217 8.83 -17.24 4.11
N PRO A 218 9.59 -16.12 4.12
CA PRO A 218 9.39 -15.04 5.10
C PRO A 218 8.07 -14.27 4.91
N GLY A 219 7.29 -14.63 3.89
CA GLY A 219 6.04 -14.01 3.49
C GLY A 219 6.26 -12.97 2.39
N GLY A 220 5.29 -12.87 1.47
CA GLY A 220 5.32 -11.94 0.35
C GLY A 220 5.58 -12.62 -0.99
N GLU A 221 5.38 -11.86 -2.05
CA GLU A 221 5.59 -12.26 -3.44
C GLU A 221 6.21 -11.06 -4.15
N PRO A 222 7.55 -10.87 -4.07
CA PRO A 222 8.16 -9.67 -4.59
C PRO A 222 7.85 -9.51 -6.08
N ILE A 223 7.50 -8.29 -6.47
CA ILE A 223 7.00 -7.97 -7.82
C ILE A 223 7.91 -8.42 -8.97
N LEU A 224 9.19 -8.59 -8.67
CA LEU A 224 10.27 -8.99 -9.58
C LEU A 224 10.75 -10.44 -9.40
N ALA A 225 10.44 -11.10 -8.28
CA ALA A 225 10.81 -12.51 -8.05
C ALA A 225 9.88 -13.46 -8.84
N MET A 226 8.58 -13.17 -8.84
CA MET A 226 7.57 -13.93 -9.59
C MET A 226 7.86 -14.03 -11.11
N PRO A 227 8.21 -12.93 -11.82
CA PRO A 227 8.61 -13.01 -13.23
C PRO A 227 9.80 -13.94 -13.51
N ILE A 228 10.74 -14.06 -12.57
CA ILE A 228 11.90 -14.95 -12.71
C ILE A 228 11.45 -16.41 -12.68
N MET A 229 10.60 -16.79 -11.73
CA MET A 229 10.08 -18.16 -11.67
C MET A 229 9.21 -18.51 -12.89
N ASP A 230 8.44 -17.55 -13.41
CA ASP A 230 7.56 -17.80 -14.56
C ASP A 230 8.29 -17.90 -15.91
N PHE A 231 9.28 -17.04 -16.16
CA PHE A 231 9.89 -16.87 -17.49
C PHE A 231 11.42 -16.66 -17.46
N GLY A 232 12.06 -16.93 -16.33
CA GLY A 232 13.48 -16.62 -16.11
C GLY A 232 13.77 -15.13 -16.11
N ILE A 233 15.04 -14.76 -16.29
CA ILE A 233 15.46 -13.34 -16.28
C ILE A 233 14.75 -12.49 -17.36
N LYS A 234 14.33 -13.12 -18.47
CA LYS A 234 13.55 -12.47 -19.53
C LYS A 234 12.17 -12.03 -19.05
N GLY A 235 11.61 -12.74 -18.08
CA GLY A 235 10.35 -12.39 -17.42
C GLY A 235 10.36 -11.01 -16.81
N ILE A 236 11.49 -10.57 -16.25
CA ILE A 236 11.61 -9.24 -15.64
C ILE A 236 11.29 -8.15 -16.66
N TYR A 237 11.86 -8.22 -17.87
CA TYR A 237 11.60 -7.24 -18.92
C TYR A 237 10.16 -7.30 -19.40
N PHE A 238 9.66 -8.52 -19.68
CA PHE A 238 8.30 -8.72 -20.15
C PHE A 238 7.27 -8.16 -19.17
N VAL A 239 7.39 -8.52 -17.90
CA VAL A 239 6.45 -8.11 -16.87
C VAL A 239 6.59 -6.62 -16.54
N SER A 240 7.79 -6.04 -16.59
CA SER A 240 7.97 -4.59 -16.43
C SER A 240 7.26 -3.78 -17.53
N ILE A 241 7.23 -4.31 -18.77
CA ILE A 241 6.47 -3.70 -19.87
C ILE A 241 4.97 -3.81 -19.61
N LEU A 242 4.49 -4.98 -19.17
CA LEU A 242 3.08 -5.15 -18.79
C LEU A 242 2.67 -4.20 -17.67
N ASP A 243 3.50 -4.05 -16.65
CA ASP A 243 3.29 -3.11 -15.56
C ASP A 243 3.21 -1.69 -16.10
N PHE A 244 4.16 -1.27 -16.91
CA PHE A 244 4.12 0.05 -17.53
C PHE A 244 2.83 0.29 -18.32
N LEU A 245 2.38 -0.69 -19.11
CA LEU A 245 1.12 -0.61 -19.86
C LEU A 245 -0.09 -0.50 -18.92
N PHE A 246 -0.11 -1.30 -17.85
CA PHE A 246 -1.15 -1.25 -16.82
C PHE A 246 -1.18 0.11 -16.13
N PHE A 247 -0.03 0.61 -15.66
CA PHE A 247 0.12 1.95 -15.07
C PHE A 247 -0.35 3.06 -16.02
N ARG A 248 -0.04 2.93 -17.31
CA ARG A 248 -0.42 3.91 -18.33
C ARG A 248 -1.94 4.06 -18.46
N ILE A 249 -2.73 3.00 -18.26
CA ILE A 249 -4.20 3.07 -18.30
C ILE A 249 -4.71 4.08 -17.26
N PHE A 250 -4.21 4.02 -16.02
CA PHE A 250 -4.64 4.94 -14.96
C PHE A 250 -4.25 6.39 -15.24
N VAL A 251 -3.08 6.59 -15.86
CA VAL A 251 -2.55 7.93 -16.13
C VAL A 251 -3.17 8.57 -17.38
N GLN A 252 -3.81 7.77 -18.24
CA GLN A 252 -4.38 8.25 -19.50
C GLN A 252 -5.68 9.06 -19.31
N TYR A 253 -6.48 8.73 -18.30
CA TYR A 253 -7.78 9.33 -18.07
C TYR A 253 -7.73 10.39 -16.99
N LYS A 254 -8.32 11.56 -17.25
CA LYS A 254 -8.21 12.74 -16.37
C LYS A 254 -9.41 12.95 -15.43
N ASN A 255 -10.33 12.00 -15.35
CA ASN A 255 -11.53 12.15 -14.54
C ASN A 255 -11.22 11.97 -13.04
N LEU A 256 -12.16 12.35 -12.17
CA LEU A 256 -11.96 12.31 -10.71
C LEU A 256 -11.72 10.88 -10.19
N PHE A 257 -12.34 9.87 -10.81
CA PHE A 257 -12.17 8.47 -10.46
C PHE A 257 -10.70 8.03 -10.64
N PHE A 258 -10.11 8.27 -11.81
CA PHE A 258 -8.71 7.91 -12.08
C PHE A 258 -7.70 8.72 -11.25
N LYS A 259 -8.07 9.88 -10.72
CA LYS A 259 -7.23 10.61 -9.75
C LYS A 259 -7.17 9.89 -8.39
N TYR A 260 -8.27 9.30 -7.93
CA TYR A 260 -8.27 8.49 -6.71
C TYR A 260 -7.48 7.20 -6.90
N GLU A 261 -7.65 6.52 -8.03
CA GLU A 261 -6.82 5.36 -8.41
C GLU A 261 -5.34 5.69 -8.42
N PHE A 262 -4.97 6.83 -9.02
CA PHE A 262 -3.58 7.25 -9.07
C PHE A 262 -2.96 7.47 -7.67
N ILE A 263 -3.69 8.11 -6.75
CA ILE A 263 -3.21 8.30 -5.37
C ILE A 263 -3.10 6.96 -4.64
N LEU A 264 -4.07 6.06 -4.83
CA LEU A 264 -4.01 4.71 -4.27
C LEU A 264 -2.78 3.94 -4.78
N MET A 265 -2.47 4.03 -6.08
CA MET A 265 -1.27 3.41 -6.65
C MET A 265 0.00 3.94 -5.99
N LEU A 266 0.13 5.26 -5.86
CA LEU A 266 1.27 5.86 -5.16
C LEU A 266 1.35 5.38 -3.70
N SER A 267 0.20 5.24 -3.04
CA SER A 267 0.12 4.79 -1.66
C SER A 267 0.31 3.29 -1.48
N SER A 268 0.30 2.48 -2.54
CA SER A 268 0.44 1.03 -2.43
C SER A 268 1.81 0.51 -2.87
N ILE A 269 2.71 1.38 -3.35
CA ILE A 269 4.07 1.02 -3.79
C ILE A 269 4.80 0.13 -2.76
N PRO A 270 4.88 0.47 -1.45
CA PRO A 270 5.60 -0.37 -0.50
C PRO A 270 5.03 -1.79 -0.37
N ARG A 271 3.70 -1.92 -0.46
CA ARG A 271 3.01 -3.22 -0.44
C ARG A 271 3.20 -3.98 -1.74
N MET A 272 3.15 -3.32 -2.90
CA MET A 272 3.35 -3.97 -4.19
C MET A 272 4.75 -4.56 -4.33
N VAL A 273 5.77 -3.86 -3.84
CA VAL A 273 7.15 -4.34 -3.90
C VAL A 273 7.33 -5.61 -3.06
N TRP A 274 6.63 -5.72 -1.94
CA TRP A 274 6.73 -6.86 -1.02
C TRP A 274 5.77 -8.02 -1.32
N TYR A 275 4.48 -7.73 -1.43
CA TYR A 275 3.39 -8.72 -1.54
C TYR A 275 2.90 -8.90 -2.97
N GLY A 276 3.50 -8.22 -3.94
CA GLY A 276 3.14 -8.35 -5.35
C GLY A 276 1.88 -7.57 -5.72
N ARG A 277 1.41 -7.81 -6.94
CA ARG A 277 0.30 -7.05 -7.58
C ARG A 277 -1.07 -7.47 -7.08
N SER A 278 -1.22 -8.75 -6.73
CA SER A 278 -2.44 -9.32 -6.16
C SER A 278 -2.97 -8.48 -4.99
N TYR A 279 -2.05 -7.88 -4.21
CA TYR A 279 -2.41 -7.02 -3.09
C TYR A 279 -3.20 -5.79 -3.53
N THR A 280 -2.87 -5.13 -4.65
CA THR A 280 -3.50 -3.86 -5.03
C THR A 280 -4.75 -4.00 -5.89
N TYR A 281 -4.95 -5.16 -6.51
CA TYR A 281 -6.10 -5.40 -7.39
C TYR A 281 -7.44 -5.21 -6.68
N ASN A 282 -7.58 -5.68 -5.44
CA ASN A 282 -8.85 -5.52 -4.71
C ASN A 282 -9.20 -4.05 -4.46
N SER A 283 -8.20 -3.23 -4.16
CA SER A 283 -8.42 -1.81 -3.93
C SER A 283 -8.80 -1.05 -5.20
N ILE A 284 -8.15 -1.36 -6.32
CA ILE A 284 -8.39 -0.72 -7.62
C ILE A 284 -9.70 -1.19 -8.26
N LEU A 285 -9.96 -2.50 -8.24
CA LEU A 285 -11.10 -3.07 -8.97
C LEU A 285 -12.40 -3.01 -8.19
N PHE A 286 -12.35 -2.94 -6.85
CA PHE A 286 -13.55 -2.94 -6.01
C PHE A 286 -13.64 -1.71 -5.11
N PHE A 287 -12.66 -1.46 -4.26
CA PHE A 287 -12.84 -0.46 -3.19
C PHE A 287 -12.95 0.98 -3.71
N VAL A 288 -12.08 1.40 -4.62
CA VAL A 288 -12.18 2.73 -5.23
C VAL A 288 -13.47 2.88 -6.04
N PRO A 289 -13.86 1.94 -6.92
CA PRO A 289 -15.15 1.98 -7.61
C PRO A 289 -16.36 2.07 -6.68
N ILE A 290 -16.42 1.22 -5.66
CA ILE A 290 -17.55 1.19 -4.70
C ILE A 290 -17.63 2.53 -3.96
N LEU A 291 -16.53 3.00 -3.37
CA LEU A 291 -16.53 4.28 -2.65
C LEU A 291 -16.80 5.46 -3.59
N PHE A 292 -16.33 5.41 -4.84
CA PHE A 292 -16.62 6.44 -5.82
C PHE A 292 -18.12 6.51 -6.15
N ILE A 293 -18.75 5.36 -6.37
CA ILE A 293 -20.19 5.24 -6.64
C ILE A 293 -20.98 5.74 -5.43
N VAL A 294 -20.69 5.26 -4.22
CA VAL A 294 -21.36 5.69 -2.98
C VAL A 294 -21.29 7.21 -2.81
N ASN A 295 -20.10 7.78 -2.95
CA ASN A 295 -19.91 9.23 -2.84
C ASN A 295 -20.65 10.00 -3.94
N TYR A 296 -20.69 9.47 -5.17
CA TYR A 296 -21.46 10.06 -6.27
C TYR A 296 -22.97 10.07 -5.97
N PHE A 297 -23.52 8.98 -5.45
CA PHE A 297 -24.93 8.90 -5.08
C PHE A 297 -25.30 9.88 -3.96
N ILE A 298 -24.49 9.95 -2.89
CA ILE A 298 -24.70 10.91 -1.80
C ILE A 298 -24.67 12.36 -2.33
N ASP A 299 -23.67 12.68 -3.15
CA ASP A 299 -23.51 14.02 -3.70
C ASP A 299 -24.70 14.38 -4.63
N LYS A 300 -25.16 13.44 -5.48
CA LYS A 300 -26.25 13.63 -6.44
C LYS A 300 -27.62 13.76 -5.78
N TYR A 301 -27.97 12.86 -4.87
CA TYR A 301 -29.34 12.75 -4.32
C TYR A 301 -29.59 13.58 -3.07
N ARG A 302 -28.60 14.35 -2.59
CA ARG A 302 -28.74 15.28 -1.45
C ARG A 302 -29.29 14.62 -0.18
N ILE A 303 -28.92 13.36 0.06
CA ILE A 303 -29.03 12.79 1.41
C ILE A 303 -28.05 13.52 2.32
#